data_AF-A0A7S3MJD8-F1
#
_entry.id   AF-A0A7S3MJD8-F1
#
_cell.length_a   1.000
_cell.length_b   1.000
_cell.length_c   1.000
_cell.angle_alpha   90.00
_cell.angle_beta   90.00
_cell.angle_gamma   90.00
#
_symmetry.space_group_name_H-M   'P 1'
#
loop_
_entity.id
_entity.type
_entity.pdbx_description
1 polymer ?
#
loop_
_entity_poly.entity_id
_entity_poly.type
_entity_poly.pdbx_seq_one_letter_code
_entity_poly.pdbx_strand_id
1 'polypeptide(L)'
;MPRNTTEARKHFFGPPKMLLGLDLFSSPLPAFNIRGEDSVRTYTGGCLSLIIMYIAFLFATLKMDHLLSKYNPSVNDYVEMEAFDEDDIWYGSEHDDFFMAFSIVDYVSGEVKNDPRFVKWMAQHVHTTDGEWSFREIPIRVCTDEDYKRFYEPSKTSADRIEKYKKLGGWMCFDWSTVELAGTEAGSNFRTMDIMVNPCNFDLTLSGATDARIPEDCNWDKQKYIDYMSPGEMLMYYNTGRFQ
;
A
#
# COMPACT_ATOMS: atom_id res chain seq x y z
N MET A 1 -80.90 -7.76 -35.32
CA MET A 1 -80.31 -8.42 -34.14
C MET A 1 -78.86 -8.02 -34.03
N PRO A 2 -78.43 -7.27 -32.99
CA PRO A 2 -77.02 -6.95 -32.78
C PRO A 2 -76.32 -8.09 -32.03
N ARG A 3 -75.20 -8.59 -32.57
CA ARG A 3 -74.31 -9.53 -31.89
C ARG A 3 -73.44 -8.73 -30.90
N ASN A 4 -73.79 -8.78 -29.62
CA ASN A 4 -72.88 -8.41 -28.53
C ASN A 4 -71.78 -9.46 -28.45
N THR A 5 -70.59 -9.12 -28.96
CA THR A 5 -69.37 -9.86 -28.68
C THR A 5 -68.68 -9.17 -27.52
N THR A 6 -68.86 -9.74 -26.32
CA THR A 6 -68.12 -9.37 -25.12
C THR A 6 -66.68 -9.88 -25.28
N GLU A 7 -65.81 -9.08 -25.88
CA GLU A 7 -64.37 -9.33 -25.84
C GLU A 7 -63.87 -9.16 -24.41
N ALA A 8 -63.52 -10.29 -23.79
CA ALA A 8 -62.79 -10.31 -22.53
C ALA A 8 -61.44 -9.60 -22.73
N ARG A 9 -61.34 -8.36 -22.26
CA ARG A 9 -60.06 -7.66 -22.08
C ARG A 9 -59.20 -8.50 -21.15
N LYS A 10 -58.36 -9.37 -21.72
CA LYS A 10 -57.21 -9.93 -21.02
C LYS A 10 -56.38 -8.72 -20.58
N HIS A 11 -56.35 -8.45 -19.28
CA HIS A 11 -55.44 -7.49 -18.69
C HIS A 11 -54.02 -8.00 -18.94
N PHE A 12 -53.48 -7.62 -20.10
CA PHE A 12 -52.10 -7.84 -20.43
C PHE A 12 -51.32 -6.91 -19.51
N PHE A 13 -50.84 -7.45 -18.39
CA PHE A 13 -49.82 -6.80 -17.56
C PHE A 13 -48.56 -6.73 -18.41
N GLY A 14 -48.51 -5.71 -19.25
CA GLY A 14 -47.32 -5.37 -20.00
C GLY A 14 -46.18 -5.11 -19.02
N PRO A 15 -44.93 -5.44 -19.40
CA PRO A 15 -43.78 -5.15 -18.58
C PRO A 15 -43.73 -3.66 -18.19
N PRO A 16 -43.21 -3.34 -17.00
CA PRO A 16 -43.19 -1.97 -16.51
C PRO A 16 -42.43 -1.06 -17.47
N LYS A 17 -43.01 0.11 -17.79
CA LYS A 17 -42.40 1.11 -18.68
C LYS A 17 -40.99 1.55 -18.25
N MET A 18 -40.65 1.37 -16.98
CA MET A 18 -39.32 1.59 -16.43
C MET A 18 -38.23 0.79 -17.17
N LEU A 19 -38.52 -0.42 -17.65
CA LEU A 19 -37.54 -1.25 -18.36
C LEU A 19 -37.08 -0.65 -19.69
N LEU A 20 -38.00 -0.02 -20.43
CA LEU A 20 -37.66 0.73 -21.65
C LEU A 20 -36.78 1.96 -21.34
N GLY A 21 -36.90 2.51 -20.13
CA GLY A 21 -36.06 3.60 -19.65
C GLY A 21 -34.58 3.23 -19.52
N LEU A 22 -34.31 1.96 -19.23
CA LEU A 22 -32.99 1.44 -18.85
C LEU A 22 -32.28 0.69 -19.98
N ASP A 23 -32.87 0.62 -21.17
CA ASP A 23 -32.25 -0.03 -22.33
C ASP A 23 -31.07 0.79 -22.87
N LEU A 24 -29.86 0.42 -22.44
CA LEU A 24 -28.59 1.02 -22.86
C LEU A 24 -28.20 0.61 -24.29
N PHE A 25 -28.89 -0.36 -24.88
CA PHE A 25 -28.62 -0.86 -26.24
C PHE A 25 -29.58 -0.29 -27.28
N SER A 26 -30.32 0.76 -26.94
CA SER A 26 -31.26 1.40 -27.86
C SER A 26 -30.53 1.94 -29.09
N SER A 27 -30.99 1.58 -30.30
CA SER A 27 -30.44 2.14 -31.53
C SER A 27 -31.16 3.46 -31.87
N PRO A 28 -30.44 4.51 -32.27
CA PRO A 28 -31.08 5.74 -32.73
C PRO A 28 -31.93 5.45 -33.98
N LEU A 29 -33.08 6.11 -34.07
CA LEU A 29 -33.94 6.03 -35.26
C LEU A 29 -33.38 6.94 -36.38
N PRO A 30 -33.50 6.54 -37.66
CA PRO A 30 -33.17 7.42 -38.77
C PRO A 30 -34.07 8.67 -38.77
N ALA A 31 -33.59 9.78 -39.35
CA ALA A 31 -34.22 11.12 -39.27
C ALA A 31 -35.70 11.20 -39.69
N PHE A 32 -36.22 10.19 -40.40
CA PHE A 32 -37.65 10.04 -40.67
C PHE A 32 -38.37 9.41 -39.47
N ASN A 33 -38.59 10.22 -38.44
CA ASN A 33 -39.23 9.80 -37.20
C ASN A 33 -40.77 9.92 -37.29
N ILE A 34 -41.45 8.81 -37.58
CA ILE A 34 -42.92 8.77 -37.75
C ILE A 34 -43.65 8.77 -36.39
N ARG A 35 -42.94 8.62 -35.25
CA ARG A 35 -43.56 8.49 -33.92
C ARG A 35 -43.03 9.44 -32.85
N GLY A 36 -42.10 10.33 -33.19
CA GLY A 36 -41.51 11.27 -32.24
C GLY A 36 -40.62 10.62 -31.18
N GLU A 37 -40.14 9.38 -31.40
CA GLU A 37 -39.20 8.70 -30.50
C GLU A 37 -37.76 8.79 -31.05
N ASP A 38 -36.78 9.08 -30.21
CA ASP A 38 -35.39 9.27 -30.66
C ASP A 38 -34.63 7.94 -30.86
N SER A 39 -35.13 6.85 -30.29
CA SER A 39 -34.45 5.55 -30.28
C SER A 39 -35.45 4.38 -30.21
N VAL A 40 -35.12 3.26 -30.84
CA VAL A 40 -35.87 2.00 -30.67
C VAL A 40 -35.40 1.34 -29.40
N ARG A 41 -36.27 1.31 -28.39
CA ARG A 41 -36.05 0.63 -27.12
C ARG A 41 -36.80 -0.69 -27.10
N THR A 42 -36.17 -1.72 -26.55
CA THR A 42 -36.75 -3.06 -26.45
C THR A 42 -36.77 -3.51 -25.00
N TYR A 43 -37.81 -4.25 -24.60
CA TYR A 43 -37.86 -4.84 -23.27
C TYR A 43 -36.71 -5.83 -23.04
N THR A 44 -36.31 -6.56 -24.09
CA THR A 44 -35.15 -7.48 -24.03
C THR A 44 -33.85 -6.72 -23.76
N GLY A 45 -33.62 -5.59 -24.44
CA GLY A 45 -32.48 -4.72 -24.20
C GLY A 45 -32.48 -4.16 -22.78
N GLY A 46 -33.63 -3.66 -22.30
CA GLY A 46 -33.80 -3.19 -20.92
C GLY A 46 -33.49 -4.27 -19.86
N CYS A 47 -33.96 -5.51 -20.06
CA CYS A 47 -33.62 -6.64 -19.18
C CYS A 47 -32.12 -6.95 -19.19
N LEU A 48 -31.48 -6.94 -20.37
CA LEU A 48 -30.05 -7.18 -20.49
C LEU A 48 -29.23 -6.07 -19.80
N SER A 49 -29.61 -4.80 -20.00
CA SER A 49 -28.98 -3.66 -19.34
C SER A 49 -29.11 -3.74 -17.82
N LEU A 50 -30.25 -4.17 -17.28
CA LEU A 50 -30.41 -4.42 -15.84
C LEU A 50 -29.45 -5.49 -15.31
N ILE A 51 -29.29 -6.61 -16.03
CA ILE A 51 -28.36 -7.68 -15.64
C ILE A 51 -26.93 -7.14 -15.63
N ILE A 52 -26.52 -6.39 -16.64
CA ILE A 52 -25.18 -5.81 -16.73
C ILE A 52 -24.95 -4.79 -15.60
N MET A 53 -25.91 -3.89 -15.36
CA MET A 53 -25.82 -2.94 -14.23
C MET A 53 -25.73 -3.65 -12.89
N TYR A 54 -26.46 -4.76 -12.69
CA TYR A 54 -26.37 -5.56 -11.47
C TYR A 54 -24.98 -6.20 -11.29
N ILE A 55 -24.42 -6.80 -12.35
CA ILE A 55 -23.07 -7.38 -12.30
C ILE A 55 -22.02 -6.28 -12.05
N ALA A 56 -22.13 -5.14 -12.72
CA ALA A 56 -21.25 -4.00 -12.51
C ALA A 56 -21.34 -3.44 -11.09
N PHE A 57 -22.55 -3.37 -10.52
CA PHE A 57 -22.76 -2.97 -9.13
C PHE A 57 -22.13 -3.95 -8.14
N LEU A 58 -22.32 -5.27 -8.33
CA LEU A 58 -21.64 -6.28 -7.51
C LEU A 58 -20.11 -6.12 -7.57
N PHE A 59 -19.56 -5.97 -8.77
CA PHE A 59 -18.12 -5.72 -8.94
C PHE A 59 -17.66 -4.44 -8.24
N ALA A 60 -18.44 -3.35 -8.37
CA ALA A 60 -18.14 -2.08 -7.69
C ALA A 60 -18.18 -2.22 -6.17
N THR A 61 -19.13 -2.99 -5.61
CA THR A 61 -19.19 -3.24 -4.16
C THR A 61 -18.00 -4.06 -3.67
N LEU A 62 -17.56 -5.09 -4.40
CA LEU A 62 -16.38 -5.87 -4.07
C LEU A 62 -15.10 -5.02 -4.15
N LYS A 63 -14.99 -4.15 -5.17
CA LYS A 63 -13.86 -3.22 -5.27
C LYS A 63 -13.88 -2.16 -4.17
N MET A 64 -15.05 -1.65 -3.81
CA MET A 64 -15.20 -0.74 -2.67
C MET A 64 -14.77 -1.41 -1.37
N ASP A 65 -15.17 -2.66 -1.14
CA ASP A 65 -14.74 -3.45 0.02
C ASP A 65 -13.22 -3.66 0.04
N HIS A 66 -12.61 -3.99 -1.10
CA HIS A 66 -11.14 -4.09 -1.21
C HIS A 66 -10.43 -2.76 -0.96
N LEU A 67 -11.01 -1.63 -1.37
CA LEU A 67 -10.47 -0.28 -1.13
C LEU A 67 -10.62 0.13 0.34
N LEU A 68 -11.78 -0.14 0.95
CA LEU A 68 -12.06 0.22 2.34
C LEU A 68 -11.30 -0.66 3.34
N SER A 69 -11.17 -1.95 3.05
CA SER A 69 -10.42 -2.89 3.88
C SER A 69 -8.90 -2.72 3.77
N LYS A 70 -8.43 -1.84 2.86
CA LYS A 70 -7.01 -1.64 2.54
C LYS A 70 -6.26 -2.95 2.27
N TYR A 71 -6.97 -3.99 1.82
CA TYR A 71 -6.40 -5.31 1.51
C TYR A 71 -5.50 -5.32 0.27
N ASN A 72 -5.18 -4.14 -0.28
CA ASN A 72 -4.32 -4.01 -1.43
C ASN A 72 -2.90 -3.68 -0.95
N PRO A 73 -2.03 -4.70 -0.74
CA PRO A 73 -0.64 -4.50 -0.28
C PRO A 73 0.21 -3.72 -1.29
N SER A 74 -0.35 -3.38 -2.46
CA SER A 74 0.32 -2.61 -3.50
C SER A 74 0.11 -1.10 -3.41
N VAL A 75 -0.76 -0.62 -2.50
CA VAL A 75 -0.89 0.81 -2.19
C VAL A 75 -0.14 1.06 -0.88
N ASN A 76 1.18 1.13 -0.96
CA ASN A 76 1.96 1.74 0.11
C ASN A 76 1.67 3.24 0.06
N ASP A 77 0.98 3.75 1.06
CA ASP A 77 0.81 5.18 1.25
C ASP A 77 2.09 5.70 1.90
N TYR A 78 3.00 6.21 1.08
CA TYR A 78 4.13 7.01 1.53
C TYR A 78 3.69 8.46 1.39
N VAL A 79 3.19 9.05 2.48
CA VAL A 79 3.07 10.51 2.56
C VAL A 79 4.46 11.05 2.83
N GLU A 80 5.27 11.15 1.78
CA GLU A 80 6.43 12.04 1.81
C GLU A 80 5.88 13.47 1.79
N MET A 81 5.85 14.10 2.97
CA MET A 81 5.76 15.55 3.01
C MET A 81 7.08 16.05 2.44
N GLU A 82 7.04 16.79 1.32
CA GLU A 82 8.17 17.49 0.72
C GLU A 82 8.98 18.20 1.83
N ALA A 83 10.03 17.55 2.32
CA ALA A 83 10.74 18.00 3.53
C ALA A 83 12.09 18.65 3.20
N PHE A 84 12.56 18.57 1.96
CA PHE A 84 13.88 19.06 1.57
C PHE A 84 13.84 19.69 0.17
N ASP A 85 14.25 20.95 0.06
CA ASP A 85 14.62 21.56 -1.23
C ASP A 85 15.99 21.01 -1.69
N GLU A 86 16.35 21.15 -2.97
CA GLU A 86 17.64 20.66 -3.52
C GLU A 86 18.88 21.20 -2.78
N ASP A 87 18.73 22.32 -2.06
CA ASP A 87 19.78 22.98 -1.27
C ASP A 87 19.83 22.50 0.20
N ASP A 88 18.84 21.73 0.67
CA ASP A 88 18.77 21.24 2.06
C ASP A 88 19.63 19.99 2.25
N ILE A 89 20.93 20.20 2.43
CA ILE A 89 21.84 19.14 2.85
C ILE A 89 21.68 18.91 4.35
N TRP A 90 21.21 17.71 4.74
CA TRP A 90 21.26 17.30 6.13
C TRP A 90 22.67 16.81 6.48
N TYR A 91 23.46 17.74 7.00
CA TYR A 91 24.60 17.39 7.81
C TYR A 91 24.06 16.94 9.16
N GLY A 92 24.03 15.63 9.41
CA GLY A 92 24.07 15.15 10.79
C GLY A 92 25.30 15.79 11.39
N SER A 93 25.13 16.80 12.25
CA SER A 93 26.29 17.41 12.88
C SER A 93 26.98 16.33 13.71
N GLU A 94 28.29 16.42 13.93
CA GLU A 94 29.01 15.53 14.88
C GLU A 94 28.40 15.55 16.31
N HIS A 95 27.36 16.35 16.54
CA HIS A 95 26.65 16.55 17.80
C HIS A 95 25.19 16.04 17.79
N ASP A 96 24.67 15.59 16.65
CA ASP A 96 23.33 15.00 16.58
C ASP A 96 23.44 13.47 16.61
N ASP A 97 23.17 12.87 17.77
CA ASP A 97 23.11 11.42 17.97
C ASP A 97 21.92 10.82 17.22
N PHE A 98 21.93 10.81 15.89
CA PHE A 98 20.83 10.29 15.08
C PHE A 98 20.59 8.82 15.40
N PHE A 99 19.35 8.53 15.75
CA PHE A 99 18.93 7.23 16.21
C PHE A 99 17.58 6.91 15.62
N MET A 100 17.46 5.73 15.01
CA MET A 100 16.24 5.27 14.37
C MET A 100 15.91 3.86 14.82
N ALA A 101 14.63 3.63 15.06
CA ALA A 101 14.02 2.33 15.20
C ALA A 101 13.04 2.11 14.04
N PHE A 102 13.02 0.91 13.49
CA PHE A 102 12.05 0.50 12.50
C PHE A 102 11.56 -0.93 12.74
N SER A 103 10.38 -1.24 12.21
CA SER A 103 9.77 -2.57 12.29
C SER A 103 8.76 -2.73 11.16
N ILE A 104 8.46 -3.97 10.76
CA ILE A 104 7.26 -4.26 9.97
C ILE A 104 6.26 -4.93 10.90
N VAL A 105 5.01 -4.52 10.81
CA VAL A 105 3.89 -5.12 11.55
C VAL A 105 2.85 -5.63 10.59
N ASP A 106 2.18 -6.72 10.94
CA ASP A 106 1.00 -7.17 10.23
C ASP A 106 -0.10 -6.13 10.35
N TYR A 107 -0.66 -5.72 9.22
CA TYR A 107 -1.69 -4.69 9.20
C TYR A 107 -2.97 -5.13 9.94
N VAL A 108 -3.28 -6.42 9.93
CA VAL A 108 -4.53 -6.98 10.48
C VAL A 108 -4.34 -7.43 11.93
N SER A 109 -3.32 -8.26 12.20
CA SER A 109 -3.07 -8.77 13.56
C SER A 109 -2.33 -7.77 14.44
N GLY A 110 -1.58 -6.85 13.84
CA GLY A 110 -0.68 -5.94 14.56
C GLY A 110 0.56 -6.64 15.12
N GLU A 111 0.82 -7.90 14.75
CA GLU A 111 2.00 -8.65 15.18
C GLU A 111 3.26 -8.18 14.44
N VAL A 112 4.41 -8.22 15.11
CA VAL A 112 5.68 -7.78 14.52
C VAL A 112 6.25 -8.87 13.62
N LYS A 113 6.61 -8.50 12.39
CA LYS A 113 7.18 -9.40 11.39
C LYS A 113 8.71 -9.44 11.49
N ASN A 114 9.23 -10.17 12.47
CA ASN A 114 10.68 -10.31 12.70
C ASN A 114 11.16 -11.75 12.94
N ASP A 115 10.49 -12.74 12.36
CA ASP A 115 10.92 -14.14 12.43
C ASP A 115 12.14 -14.39 11.49
N PRO A 116 13.32 -14.73 12.03
CA PRO A 116 14.55 -14.92 11.24
C PRO A 116 14.44 -16.09 10.25
N ARG A 117 13.46 -16.99 10.42
CA ARG A 117 13.17 -18.08 9.49
C ARG A 117 12.55 -17.61 8.18
N PHE A 118 12.05 -16.37 8.14
CA PHE A 118 11.41 -15.78 6.97
C PHE A 118 12.12 -14.51 6.50
N VAL A 119 12.55 -13.65 7.43
CA VAL A 119 13.09 -12.33 7.12
C VAL A 119 14.52 -12.13 7.60
N LYS A 120 15.27 -11.36 6.83
CA LYS A 120 16.60 -10.84 7.16
C LYS A 120 16.59 -9.34 6.93
N TRP A 121 16.89 -8.60 8.00
CA TRP A 121 16.96 -7.15 7.95
C TRP A 121 18.32 -6.71 7.44
N MET A 122 18.32 -5.64 6.66
CA MET A 122 19.53 -4.97 6.21
C MET A 122 19.28 -3.47 6.19
N ALA A 123 20.29 -2.70 6.60
CA ALA A 123 20.30 -1.27 6.35
C ALA A 123 21.64 -0.90 5.71
N GLN A 124 21.60 -0.05 4.68
CA GLN A 124 22.80 0.44 4.02
C GLN A 124 22.72 1.94 3.74
N HIS A 125 23.88 2.58 3.80
CA HIS A 125 24.11 3.89 3.24
C HIS A 125 24.53 3.74 1.79
N VAL A 126 23.82 4.40 0.91
CA VAL A 126 24.15 4.47 -0.51
C VAL A 126 24.71 5.85 -0.79
N HIS A 127 25.88 5.89 -1.41
CA HIS A 127 26.51 7.13 -1.83
C HIS A 127 26.85 7.05 -3.30
N THR A 128 26.27 7.96 -4.08
CA THR A 128 26.58 8.16 -5.48
C THR A 128 27.51 9.37 -5.60
N THR A 129 28.68 9.18 -6.20
CA THR A 129 29.62 10.26 -6.53
C THR A 129 29.94 10.19 -8.01
N ASP A 130 29.63 11.24 -8.76
CA ASP A 130 29.83 11.32 -10.21
C ASP A 130 29.22 10.13 -10.99
N GLY A 131 28.09 9.61 -10.49
CA GLY A 131 27.39 8.46 -11.05
C GLY A 131 27.93 7.07 -10.65
N GLU A 132 29.02 7.00 -9.87
CA GLU A 132 29.52 5.76 -9.29
C GLU A 132 28.85 5.46 -7.96
N TRP A 133 28.38 4.22 -7.78
CA TRP A 133 27.67 3.77 -6.58
C TRP A 133 28.63 3.16 -5.57
N SER A 134 28.50 3.56 -4.32
CA SER A 134 29.18 2.95 -3.18
C SER A 134 28.17 2.62 -2.08
N PHE A 135 28.37 1.48 -1.43
CA PHE A 135 27.48 0.94 -0.41
C PHE A 135 28.24 0.74 0.89
N ARG A 136 27.64 1.13 2.01
CA ARG A 136 28.16 0.86 3.35
C ARG A 136 27.06 0.28 4.23
N GLU A 137 27.27 -0.94 4.71
CA GLU A 137 26.36 -1.58 5.67
C GLU A 137 26.29 -0.78 6.97
N ILE A 138 25.08 -0.61 7.49
CA ILE A 138 24.78 0.00 8.78
C ILE A 138 24.48 -1.14 9.75
N PRO A 139 25.22 -1.26 10.86
CA PRO A 139 24.95 -2.29 11.85
C PRO A 139 23.60 -2.03 12.51
N ILE A 140 22.68 -2.97 12.33
CA ILE A 140 21.36 -2.96 12.95
C ILE A 140 21.31 -4.01 14.07
N ARG A 141 20.51 -3.76 15.09
CA ARG A 141 20.32 -4.67 16.22
C ARG A 141 18.90 -4.55 16.76
N VAL A 142 18.45 -5.54 17.52
CA VAL A 142 17.19 -5.41 18.24
C VAL A 142 17.28 -4.24 19.23
N CYS A 143 16.25 -3.40 19.26
CA CYS A 143 16.16 -2.27 20.19
C CYS A 143 16.10 -2.76 21.65
N THR A 144 16.79 -2.04 22.53
CA THR A 144 16.79 -2.22 23.97
C THR A 144 15.96 -1.14 24.67
N ASP A 145 15.69 -1.31 25.96
CA ASP A 145 14.98 -0.29 26.75
C ASP A 145 15.76 1.03 26.85
N GLU A 146 17.10 0.96 26.82
CA GLU A 146 17.99 2.12 26.78
C GLU A 146 17.85 2.90 25.47
N ASP A 147 17.71 2.19 24.34
CA ASP A 147 17.49 2.79 23.03
C ASP A 147 16.19 3.57 22.98
N TYR A 148 15.13 3.03 23.58
CA TYR A 148 13.83 3.69 23.60
C TYR A 148 13.83 5.01 24.37
N LYS A 149 14.80 5.22 25.27
CA LYS A 149 14.98 6.48 26.02
C LYS A 149 15.67 7.57 25.20
N ARG A 150 16.30 7.22 24.07
CA ARG A 150 16.96 8.18 23.16
C ARG A 150 15.97 8.94 22.28
N PHE A 151 14.75 8.44 22.13
CA PHE A 151 13.72 9.07 21.30
C PHE A 151 12.94 10.14 22.06
N TYR A 152 12.48 11.16 21.33
CA TYR A 152 11.54 12.14 21.87
C TYR A 152 10.20 11.52 22.24
N GLU A 153 9.56 12.04 23.27
CA GLU A 153 8.22 11.61 23.65
C GLU A 153 7.25 11.73 22.46
N PRO A 154 6.53 10.66 22.12
CA PRO A 154 5.58 10.71 21.01
C PRO A 154 4.41 11.63 21.35
N SER A 155 3.79 12.19 20.32
CA SER A 155 2.55 12.96 20.48
C SER A 155 1.45 12.11 21.13
N LYS A 156 0.52 12.76 21.83
CA LYS A 156 -0.60 12.07 22.52
C LYS A 156 -1.41 11.15 21.60
N THR A 157 -1.49 11.45 20.31
CA THR A 157 -2.19 10.64 19.31
C THR A 157 -1.43 9.37 18.93
N SER A 158 -0.11 9.39 18.99
CA SER A 158 0.76 8.29 18.55
C SER A 158 1.36 7.50 19.72
N ALA A 159 1.28 8.03 20.94
CA ALA A 159 1.85 7.44 22.15
C ALA A 159 1.35 6.02 22.41
N ASP A 160 0.03 5.81 22.43
CA ASP A 160 -0.57 4.49 22.68
C ASP A 160 -0.15 3.45 21.62
N ARG A 161 -0.06 3.89 20.36
CA ARG A 161 0.35 3.05 19.23
C ARG A 161 1.82 2.66 19.35
N ILE A 162 2.69 3.62 19.64
CA ILE A 162 4.13 3.36 19.82
C ILE A 162 4.37 2.48 21.04
N GLU A 163 3.70 2.73 22.17
CA GLU A 163 3.85 1.91 23.37
C GLU A 163 3.37 0.46 23.14
N LYS A 164 2.24 0.28 22.43
CA LYS A 164 1.77 -1.04 22.01
C LYS A 164 2.87 -1.79 21.24
N TYR A 165 3.48 -1.15 20.24
CA TYR A 165 4.50 -1.80 19.41
C TYR A 165 5.84 -2.00 20.14
N LYS A 166 6.23 -1.11 21.07
CA LYS A 166 7.40 -1.33 21.93
C LYS A 166 7.25 -2.61 22.75
N LYS A 167 6.05 -2.88 23.29
CA LYS A 167 5.76 -4.08 24.09
C LYS A 167 5.78 -5.38 23.28
N LEU A 168 5.46 -5.32 21.99
CA LEU A 168 5.51 -6.49 21.10
C LEU A 168 6.95 -6.92 20.77
N GLY A 169 7.93 -6.03 20.97
CA GLY A 169 9.33 -6.28 20.66
C GLY A 169 9.60 -6.31 19.16
N GLY A 170 10.76 -6.79 18.75
CA GLY A 170 11.10 -7.01 17.34
C GLY A 170 11.41 -5.76 16.51
N TRP A 171 11.50 -4.58 17.14
CA TRP A 171 12.05 -3.39 16.51
C TRP A 171 13.55 -3.55 16.30
N MET A 172 14.01 -3.10 15.13
CA MET A 172 15.41 -2.96 14.81
C MET A 172 15.82 -1.51 15.00
N CYS A 173 16.91 -1.31 15.72
CA CYS A 173 17.53 -0.03 15.97
C CYS A 173 18.90 -0.01 15.31
N PHE A 174 19.29 1.16 14.82
CA PHE A 174 20.69 1.46 14.54
C PHE A 174 21.05 2.81 15.11
N ASP A 175 22.33 2.91 15.47
CA ASP A 175 22.94 4.14 15.96
C ASP A 175 23.76 4.74 14.84
N TRP A 176 23.48 6.01 14.52
CA TRP A 176 24.15 6.67 13.43
C TRP A 176 24.86 7.95 13.84
N SER A 177 26.14 7.83 14.16
CA SER A 177 26.98 8.98 14.50
C SER A 177 27.59 9.71 13.29
N THR A 178 27.61 9.11 12.09
CA THR A 178 28.31 9.67 10.91
C THR A 178 27.57 9.46 9.58
N VAL A 179 26.29 9.79 9.45
CA VAL A 179 25.70 9.89 8.10
C VAL A 179 25.23 11.27 7.71
N GLU A 180 25.55 11.53 6.45
CA GLU A 180 25.14 12.70 5.71
C GLU A 180 24.14 12.18 4.69
N LEU A 181 22.89 12.63 4.82
CA LEU A 181 21.86 12.47 3.80
C LEU A 181 21.86 13.78 3.01
N ALA A 182 22.07 13.68 1.71
CA ALA A 182 22.35 14.84 0.89
C ALA A 182 21.93 14.61 -0.56
N GLY A 183 21.48 15.68 -1.22
CA GLY A 183 21.13 15.67 -2.64
C GLY A 183 19.81 14.99 -2.95
N THR A 184 19.44 15.01 -4.23
CA THR A 184 18.25 14.37 -4.77
C THR A 184 18.64 13.21 -5.68
N GLU A 185 17.78 12.21 -5.84
CA GLU A 185 18.02 11.08 -6.75
C GLU A 185 18.22 11.51 -8.21
N ALA A 186 17.73 12.71 -8.58
CA ALA A 186 17.95 13.30 -9.90
C ALA A 186 19.38 13.86 -10.08
N GLY A 187 20.09 14.14 -8.98
CA GLY A 187 21.47 14.62 -8.99
C GLY A 187 22.48 13.50 -9.25
N SER A 188 23.66 13.86 -9.75
CA SER A 188 24.78 12.91 -9.90
C SER A 188 25.44 12.54 -8.57
N ASN A 189 25.20 13.35 -7.54
CA ASN A 189 25.78 13.24 -6.21
C ASN A 189 24.66 13.23 -5.18
N PHE A 190 24.34 12.06 -4.64
CA PHE A 190 23.33 11.93 -3.60
C PHE A 190 23.69 10.83 -2.62
N ARG A 191 23.08 10.91 -1.44
CA ARG A 191 23.27 9.99 -0.34
C ARG A 191 21.92 9.60 0.24
N THR A 192 21.59 8.32 0.15
CA THR A 192 20.35 7.76 0.68
C THR A 192 20.62 6.68 1.71
N MET A 193 19.61 6.36 2.50
CA MET A 193 19.61 5.22 3.38
C MET A 193 18.54 4.25 2.91
N ASP A 194 18.94 3.02 2.64
CA ASP A 194 18.00 1.96 2.31
C ASP A 194 17.82 1.05 3.53
N ILE A 195 16.58 0.88 3.98
CA ILE A 195 16.20 -0.16 4.93
C ILE A 195 15.45 -1.23 4.17
N MET A 196 16.01 -2.43 4.13
CA MET A 196 15.49 -3.55 3.36
C MET A 196 15.09 -4.70 4.26
N VAL A 197 13.99 -5.35 3.88
CA VAL A 197 13.56 -6.62 4.45
C VAL A 197 13.66 -7.67 3.37
N ASN A 198 14.70 -8.48 3.48
CA ASN A 198 14.99 -9.51 2.52
C ASN A 198 14.46 -10.86 3.02
N PRO A 199 14.17 -11.80 2.11
CA PRO A 199 14.05 -13.20 2.46
C PRO A 199 15.22 -13.74 3.28
N CYS A 200 14.97 -14.69 4.19
CA CYS A 200 16.04 -15.31 4.98
C CYS A 200 17.15 -15.98 4.15
N ASN A 201 16.86 -16.40 2.91
CA ASN A 201 17.80 -17.06 2.01
C ASN A 201 18.53 -16.10 1.06
N PHE A 202 18.31 -14.79 1.21
CA PHE A 202 18.94 -13.79 0.36
C PHE A 202 20.41 -13.61 0.75
N ASP A 203 21.29 -13.78 -0.24
CA ASP A 203 22.74 -13.59 -0.06
C ASP A 203 23.10 -12.10 -0.18
N LEU A 204 23.69 -11.56 0.87
CA LEU A 204 24.06 -10.14 0.97
C LEU A 204 25.46 -9.83 0.44
N THR A 205 26.16 -10.82 -0.15
CA THR A 205 27.52 -10.62 -0.72
C THR A 205 27.60 -9.49 -1.74
N LEU A 206 26.55 -9.27 -2.53
CA LEU A 206 26.50 -8.20 -3.54
C LEU A 206 26.47 -6.79 -2.96
N SER A 207 26.00 -6.66 -1.72
CA SER A 207 25.83 -5.37 -1.05
C SER A 207 26.95 -5.06 -0.05
N GLY A 208 28.03 -5.86 -0.07
CA GLY A 208 29.18 -5.67 0.82
C GLY A 208 28.90 -5.97 2.29
N ALA A 209 27.80 -6.65 2.60
CA ALA A 209 27.45 -6.98 3.98
C ALA A 209 28.42 -8.02 4.55
N THR A 210 28.75 -7.85 5.82
CA THR A 210 29.66 -8.74 6.55
C THR A 210 29.05 -10.12 6.82
N ASP A 211 27.72 -10.23 6.84
CA ASP A 211 27.02 -11.47 7.13
C ASP A 211 26.35 -12.09 5.90
N ALA A 212 27.15 -12.78 5.08
CA ALA A 212 26.67 -13.64 4.00
C ALA A 212 25.95 -14.91 4.50
N ARG A 213 25.83 -15.11 5.82
CA ARG A 213 25.29 -16.37 6.35
C ARG A 213 23.78 -16.37 6.22
N ILE A 214 23.28 -17.46 5.64
CA ILE A 214 21.88 -17.83 5.68
C ILE A 214 21.69 -18.56 7.04
N PRO A 215 20.75 -18.12 7.90
CA PRO A 215 20.47 -18.82 9.15
C PRO A 215 20.20 -20.32 8.91
N GLU A 216 20.70 -21.19 9.79
CA GLU A 216 20.52 -22.64 9.64
C GLU A 216 19.04 -23.06 9.67
N ASP A 217 18.19 -22.24 10.29
CA ASP A 217 16.75 -22.43 10.41
C ASP A 217 15.93 -21.68 9.34
N CYS A 218 16.59 -21.07 8.35
CA CYS A 218 15.91 -20.43 7.23
C CYS A 218 15.04 -21.43 6.45
N ASN A 219 13.73 -21.24 6.53
CA ASN A 219 12.74 -22.11 5.89
C ASN A 219 12.15 -21.39 4.68
N TRP A 220 12.98 -21.27 3.62
CA TRP A 220 12.56 -20.56 2.43
C TRP A 220 11.49 -21.34 1.65
N ASP A 221 10.26 -20.81 1.73
CA ASP A 221 9.16 -21.11 0.85
C ASP A 221 8.59 -19.78 0.37
N LYS A 222 8.58 -19.56 -0.95
CA LYS A 222 8.16 -18.28 -1.53
C LYS A 222 6.73 -17.91 -1.15
N GLN A 223 5.82 -18.88 -1.13
CA GLN A 223 4.42 -18.60 -0.82
C GLN A 223 4.27 -18.29 0.67
N LYS A 224 4.92 -19.05 1.55
CA LYS A 224 4.90 -18.76 2.99
C LYS A 224 5.54 -17.41 3.30
N TYR A 225 6.58 -17.00 2.59
CA TYR A 225 7.17 -15.66 2.74
C TYR A 225 6.19 -14.56 2.30
N ILE A 226 5.52 -14.72 1.16
CA ILE A 226 4.52 -13.76 0.68
C ILE A 226 3.36 -13.67 1.68
N ASP A 227 2.85 -14.80 2.15
CA ASP A 227 1.77 -14.88 3.14
C ASP A 227 2.22 -14.32 4.49
N TYR A 228 3.47 -14.55 4.87
CA TYR A 228 4.03 -13.99 6.09
C TYR A 228 4.20 -12.47 6.00
N MET A 229 4.65 -11.93 4.87
CA MET A 229 4.90 -10.49 4.70
C MET A 229 3.63 -9.69 4.38
N SER A 230 2.63 -10.30 3.76
CA SER A 230 1.40 -9.62 3.30
C SER A 230 0.21 -9.92 4.22
N PRO A 231 -0.55 -8.90 4.67
CA PRO A 231 -0.32 -7.46 4.55
C PRO A 231 0.66 -6.94 5.62
N GLY A 232 1.52 -5.97 5.28
CA GLY A 232 2.51 -5.40 6.20
C GLY A 232 2.48 -3.88 6.20
N GLU A 233 2.69 -3.27 7.36
CA GLU A 233 2.91 -1.84 7.55
C GLU A 233 4.31 -1.63 8.14
N MET A 234 5.13 -0.78 7.51
CA MET A 234 6.42 -0.39 8.07
C MET A 234 6.23 0.75 9.07
N LEU A 235 6.75 0.56 10.27
CA LEU A 235 6.81 1.56 11.32
C LEU A 235 8.22 2.09 11.40
N MET A 236 8.36 3.41 11.48
CA MET A 236 9.63 4.09 11.66
C MET A 236 9.50 5.09 12.79
N TYR A 237 10.56 5.21 13.59
CA TYR A 237 10.62 6.11 14.72
C TYR A 237 12.05 6.63 14.83
N TYR A 238 12.22 7.94 14.86
CA TYR A 238 13.53 8.60 14.86
C TYR A 238 13.58 9.69 15.93
N ASN A 239 14.76 10.00 16.43
CA ASN A 239 14.98 10.95 17.53
C ASN A 239 15.33 12.36 17.05
N THR A 240 14.74 12.80 15.94
CA THR A 240 14.97 14.13 15.38
C THR A 240 13.64 14.83 15.16
N GLY A 241 13.52 16.05 15.70
CA GLY A 241 12.31 16.87 15.57
C GLY A 241 12.18 17.57 14.22
N ARG A 242 13.17 17.43 13.32
CA ARG A 242 13.17 18.08 12.00
C ARG A 242 12.35 17.34 10.94
N PHE A 243 12.01 16.08 11.18
CA PHE A 243 11.21 15.27 10.27
C PHE A 243 9.74 15.14 10.71
N GLN A 244 9.35 15.81 11.82
CA GLN A 244 7.95 15.91 12.29
C GLN A 244 7.19 17.01 11.55
#